data_AF-A0A6V7PWU8-F1
#
_entry.id   AF-A0A6V7PWU8-F1
#
_cell.length_a   1.000
_cell.length_b   1.000
_cell.length_c   1.000
_cell.angle_alpha   90.00
_cell.angle_beta   90.00
_cell.angle_gamma   90.00
#
_symmetry.space_group_name_H-M   'P 1'
#
loop_
_entity.id
_entity.type
_entity.pdbx_description
1 polymer ?
#
loop_
_entity_poly.entity_id
_entity_poly.type
_entity_poly.pdbx_seq_one_letter_code
_entity_poly.pdbx_strand_id
1 'polypeptide(L)'
;MWFISHPPLPATVHVENYDDLKWLNSSYCPVLRQLESANLREYYFAANRPSTLSMGNDNLNYKNPKYLSMLNHLRFYMPELYPKLDKILFLDDDVVVQQDLSPLWSIKMFGMVNGAVETCTLKSKRLSSYLNFTHPLISKNFSPRSCAWAFGMNLFDLKEWKQKNITAIYHYWQEQNKDRKLWQLGTMPAGLTAFYNQTYLLHRSWQLLALGYNPGVKHSEINKAAVLHYNGNYKPWLDLAITQFKPYWSKYVTHNSPYFHNCNLHL
;
A
#
# COMPACT_ATOMS: atom_id res chain seq x y z
N MET A 1 10.09 11.15 18.24
CA MET A 1 9.44 9.99 17.59
C MET A 1 8.25 9.58 18.43
N TRP A 2 7.04 9.50 17.86
CA TRP A 2 5.78 9.36 18.61
C TRP A 2 5.76 8.19 19.61
N PHE A 3 6.30 7.04 19.23
CA PHE A 3 6.37 5.84 20.06
C PHE A 3 7.26 5.97 21.32
N ILE A 4 8.18 6.94 21.37
CA ILE A 4 8.96 7.21 22.59
C ILE A 4 8.05 7.82 23.66
N SER A 5 7.13 8.70 23.26
CA SER A 5 6.18 9.34 24.16
C SER A 5 4.95 8.49 24.44
N HIS A 6 4.66 7.49 23.59
CA HIS A 6 3.50 6.61 23.69
C HIS A 6 3.92 5.14 23.50
N PRO A 7 4.75 4.58 24.40
CA PRO A 7 5.22 3.21 24.26
C PRO A 7 4.03 2.25 24.40
N PRO A 8 3.75 1.39 23.41
CA PRO A 8 2.69 0.41 23.48
C PRO A 8 3.16 -0.77 24.36
N LEU A 9 3.32 -0.56 25.66
CA LEU A 9 3.77 -1.61 26.58
C LEU A 9 2.74 -2.75 26.62
N PRO A 10 3.18 -4.02 26.58
CA PRO A 10 4.55 -4.51 26.72
C PRO A 10 5.33 -4.71 25.40
N ALA A 11 4.87 -4.17 24.27
CA ALA A 11 5.50 -4.41 22.97
C ALA A 11 6.88 -3.74 22.85
N THR A 12 7.78 -4.43 22.12
CA THR A 12 9.04 -3.85 21.69
C THR A 12 8.79 -2.98 20.45
N VAL A 13 9.29 -1.74 20.48
CA VAL A 13 9.24 -0.85 19.32
C VAL A 13 10.61 -0.83 18.65
N HIS A 14 10.61 -1.11 17.34
CA HIS A 14 11.78 -0.95 16.49
C HIS A 14 11.44 0.05 15.40
N VAL A 15 12.29 1.09 15.25
CA VAL A 15 12.18 2.06 14.16
C VAL A 15 13.50 2.08 13.43
N GLU A 16 13.42 1.92 12.12
CA GLU A 16 14.57 1.84 11.23
C GLU A 16 14.45 2.93 10.17
N ASN A 17 15.57 3.59 9.86
CA ASN A 17 15.62 4.51 8.74
C ASN A 17 15.94 3.70 7.47
N TYR A 18 15.16 3.92 6.41
CA TYR A 18 15.36 3.20 5.15
C TYR A 18 16.73 3.49 4.51
N ASP A 19 17.32 4.67 4.78
CA ASP A 19 18.66 5.03 4.28
C ASP A 19 19.77 4.16 4.89
N ASP A 20 19.52 3.52 6.04
CA ASP A 20 20.48 2.65 6.72
C ASP A 20 20.49 1.21 6.15
N LEU A 21 19.54 0.87 5.27
CA LEU A 21 19.40 -0.44 4.66
C LEU A 21 20.46 -0.68 3.57
N LYS A 22 21.66 -1.10 3.96
CA LYS A 22 22.80 -1.32 3.05
C LYS A 22 22.53 -2.29 1.90
N TRP A 23 21.65 -3.27 2.11
CA TRP A 23 21.26 -4.24 1.08
C TRP A 23 20.30 -3.66 0.03
N LEU A 24 19.61 -2.56 0.35
CA LEU A 24 18.65 -1.90 -0.53
C LEU A 24 19.37 -0.88 -1.41
N ASN A 25 19.89 -1.35 -2.55
CA ASN A 25 20.58 -0.52 -3.54
C ASN A 25 20.14 -0.88 -4.96
N SER A 26 20.57 -0.13 -5.98
CA SER A 26 20.17 -0.36 -7.37
C SER A 26 20.67 -1.67 -7.98
N SER A 27 21.68 -2.31 -7.39
CA SER A 27 22.11 -3.66 -7.81
C SER A 27 21.09 -4.72 -7.42
N TYR A 28 20.33 -4.52 -6.34
CA TYR A 28 19.33 -5.46 -5.86
C TYR A 28 17.88 -5.05 -6.15
N CYS A 29 17.55 -3.76 -6.03
CA CYS A 29 16.19 -3.25 -6.19
C CYS A 29 15.96 -2.65 -7.59
N PRO A 30 15.10 -3.26 -8.44
CA PRO A 30 14.81 -2.74 -9.77
C PRO A 30 14.25 -1.31 -9.77
N VAL A 31 13.49 -0.94 -8.73
CA VAL A 31 12.92 0.41 -8.62
C VAL A 31 14.00 1.45 -8.43
N LEU A 32 14.97 1.21 -7.54
CA LEU A 32 16.10 2.11 -7.34
C LEU A 32 16.92 2.24 -8.63
N ARG A 33 17.18 1.12 -9.31
CA ARG A 33 17.86 1.12 -10.61
C ARG A 33 17.12 1.95 -11.66
N GLN A 34 15.79 1.83 -11.70
CA GLN A 34 14.94 2.61 -12.58
C GLN A 34 14.98 4.10 -12.21
N LEU A 35 14.93 4.47 -10.93
CA LEU A 35 15.02 5.85 -10.46
C LEU A 35 16.38 6.52 -10.75
N GLU A 36 17.45 5.73 -10.77
CA GLU A 36 18.79 6.20 -11.16
C GLU A 36 18.91 6.43 -12.68
N SER A 37 18.04 5.82 -13.48
CA SER A 37 18.09 5.95 -14.95
C SER A 37 17.67 7.35 -15.43
N ALA A 38 18.40 7.88 -16.41
CA ALA A 38 18.14 9.19 -17.01
C ALA A 38 16.70 9.30 -17.57
N ASN A 39 16.19 8.22 -18.18
CA ASN A 39 14.86 8.19 -18.80
C ASN A 39 13.72 8.37 -17.78
N LEU A 40 13.85 7.81 -16.58
CA LEU A 40 12.83 7.98 -15.53
C LEU A 40 12.92 9.37 -14.91
N ARG A 41 14.14 9.90 -14.76
CA ARG A 41 14.33 11.28 -14.32
C ARG A 41 13.70 12.25 -15.30
N GLU A 42 13.83 12.01 -16.60
CA GLU A 42 13.17 12.80 -17.62
C GLU A 42 11.64 12.65 -17.56
N TYR A 43 11.11 11.43 -17.50
CA TYR A 43 9.66 11.18 -17.42
C TYR A 43 8.98 11.86 -16.23
N TYR A 44 9.60 11.87 -15.05
CA TYR A 44 9.05 12.49 -13.85
C TYR A 44 9.43 13.96 -13.65
N PHE A 45 10.64 14.38 -14.03
CA PHE A 45 11.19 15.71 -13.69
C PHE A 45 11.39 16.65 -14.90
N ALA A 46 11.27 16.20 -16.16
CA ALA A 46 11.45 17.08 -17.34
C ALA A 46 10.35 18.14 -17.52
N ALA A 47 9.26 18.06 -16.76
CA ALA A 47 8.18 19.04 -16.78
C ALA A 47 8.51 20.40 -16.15
N ASN A 48 9.74 20.59 -15.65
CA ASN A 48 10.21 21.91 -15.17
C ASN A 48 10.65 22.86 -16.30
N ARG A 49 10.41 22.53 -17.58
CA ARG A 49 10.53 23.48 -18.69
C ARG A 49 9.16 24.12 -18.99
N PRO A 50 8.99 25.44 -18.81
CA PRO A 50 7.68 26.11 -18.93
C PRO A 50 7.08 26.13 -20.34
N SER A 51 7.76 25.62 -21.37
CA SER A 51 7.45 25.90 -22.78
C SER A 51 6.68 24.81 -23.54
N THR A 52 6.26 23.71 -22.92
CA THR A 52 5.46 22.66 -23.60
C THR A 52 4.14 22.39 -22.90
N LEU A 53 3.38 23.44 -22.57
CA LEU A 53 2.00 23.36 -22.06
C LEU A 53 0.94 23.30 -23.18
N SER A 54 1.33 22.93 -24.40
CA SER A 54 0.41 22.67 -25.49
C SER A 54 0.64 21.28 -26.05
N MET A 55 -0.01 20.28 -25.45
CA MET A 55 -0.56 19.07 -26.09
C MET A 55 -0.83 18.00 -25.04
N GLY A 56 -2.06 17.50 -25.00
CA GLY A 56 -2.37 16.19 -24.43
C GLY A 56 -2.94 16.22 -23.01
N ASN A 57 -4.09 15.57 -22.86
CA ASN A 57 -4.81 15.25 -21.63
C ASN A 57 -4.05 14.24 -20.74
N ASP A 58 -2.73 14.33 -20.65
CA ASP A 58 -1.88 13.44 -19.86
C ASP A 58 -1.90 13.86 -18.39
N ASN A 59 -3.07 13.62 -17.76
CA ASN A 59 -3.28 13.32 -16.34
C ASN A 59 -2.12 13.74 -15.42
N LEU A 60 -2.14 14.99 -14.99
CA LEU A 60 -1.21 15.61 -14.01
C LEU A 60 -1.04 14.80 -12.71
N ASN A 61 -1.97 13.89 -12.40
CA ASN A 61 -1.86 12.90 -11.33
C ASN A 61 -0.65 11.97 -11.46
N TYR A 62 -0.06 11.84 -12.66
CA TYR A 62 1.02 10.91 -12.93
C TYR A 62 2.39 11.33 -12.38
N LYS A 63 2.53 12.59 -11.94
CA LYS A 63 3.80 13.19 -11.47
C LYS A 63 3.95 13.22 -9.95
N ASN A 64 3.07 12.55 -9.20
CA ASN A 64 3.12 12.58 -7.74
C ASN A 64 4.33 11.77 -7.21
N PRO A 65 5.32 12.39 -6.54
CA PRO A 65 6.50 11.72 -6.02
C PRO A 65 6.19 10.58 -5.04
N LYS A 66 4.99 10.56 -4.43
CA LYS A 66 4.56 9.45 -3.55
C LYS A 66 4.64 8.08 -4.22
N TYR A 67 4.46 8.03 -5.54
CA TYR A 67 4.54 6.79 -6.31
C TYR A 67 5.97 6.33 -6.59
N LEU A 68 6.97 7.17 -6.26
CA LEU A 68 8.39 6.86 -6.30
C LEU A 68 8.98 6.62 -4.91
N SER A 69 8.17 6.76 -3.85
CA SER A 69 8.64 6.57 -2.48
C SER A 69 9.07 5.12 -2.26
N MET A 70 10.35 4.93 -1.94
CA MET A 70 10.90 3.63 -1.60
C MET A 70 10.24 3.01 -0.37
N LEU A 71 9.69 3.82 0.55
CA LEU A 71 8.90 3.32 1.69
C LEU A 71 7.69 2.50 1.23
N ASN A 72 7.06 2.87 0.11
CA ASN A 72 5.98 2.07 -0.46
C ASN A 72 6.45 0.75 -1.05
N HIS A 73 7.71 0.67 -1.47
CA HIS A 73 8.30 -0.53 -2.06
C HIS A 73 8.90 -1.48 -1.03
N LEU A 74 9.28 -1.01 0.16
CA LEU A 74 9.78 -1.84 1.27
C LEU A 74 8.81 -2.96 1.67
N ARG A 75 7.50 -2.78 1.42
CA ARG A 75 6.49 -3.83 1.66
C ARG A 75 6.76 -5.12 0.89
N PHE A 76 7.54 -5.09 -0.20
CA PHE A 76 7.93 -6.27 -0.98
C PHE A 76 9.23 -6.93 -0.50
N TYR A 77 9.84 -6.41 0.57
CA TYR A 77 11.10 -6.88 1.11
C TYR A 77 10.98 -7.30 2.58
N MET A 78 9.79 -7.74 2.99
CA MET A 78 9.52 -8.15 4.37
C MET A 78 10.44 -9.29 4.84
N PRO A 79 10.77 -10.31 4.02
CA PRO A 79 11.76 -11.31 4.40
C PRO A 79 13.18 -10.77 4.59
N GLU A 80 13.57 -9.73 3.85
CA GLU A 80 14.90 -9.11 3.95
C GLU A 80 14.99 -8.19 5.17
N LEU A 81 13.92 -7.45 5.48
CA LEU A 81 13.81 -6.63 6.68
C LEU A 81 13.75 -7.47 7.96
N TYR A 82 13.00 -8.58 7.93
CA TYR A 82 12.71 -9.40 9.10
C TYR A 82 12.97 -10.89 8.86
N PRO A 83 14.22 -11.30 8.57
CA PRO A 83 14.54 -12.66 8.11
C PRO A 83 14.24 -13.76 9.13
N LYS A 84 14.21 -13.39 10.42
CA LYS A 84 13.96 -14.29 11.56
C LYS A 84 12.47 -14.44 11.90
N LEU A 85 11.59 -13.64 11.30
CA LEU A 85 10.16 -13.73 11.54
C LEU A 85 9.50 -14.71 10.56
N ASP A 86 8.48 -15.40 11.06
CA ASP A 86 7.71 -16.38 10.29
C ASP A 86 6.46 -15.78 9.67
N LYS A 87 5.90 -14.74 10.30
CA LYS A 87 4.63 -14.13 9.94
C LYS A 87 4.61 -12.66 10.39
N ILE A 88 4.00 -11.79 9.61
CA ILE A 88 3.88 -10.34 9.89
C ILE A 88 2.46 -9.87 9.59
N LEU A 89 1.92 -8.97 10.42
CA LEU A 89 0.75 -8.16 10.11
C LEU A 89 1.28 -6.80 9.69
N PHE A 90 1.13 -6.51 8.42
CA PHE A 90 1.44 -5.23 7.85
C PHE A 90 0.24 -4.29 8.06
N LEU A 91 0.51 -3.08 8.54
CA LEU A 91 -0.46 -1.99 8.67
C LEU A 91 0.12 -0.75 7.95
N ASP A 92 -0.63 -0.15 7.03
CA ASP A 92 -0.26 1.16 6.47
C ASP A 92 -0.40 2.25 7.56
N ASP A 93 0.24 3.40 7.35
CA ASP A 93 0.28 4.53 8.29
C ASP A 93 -1.06 5.29 8.42
N ASP A 94 -1.99 5.04 7.52
CA ASP A 94 -3.29 5.69 7.41
C ASP A 94 -4.47 4.78 7.81
N VAL A 95 -4.22 3.85 8.74
CA VAL A 95 -5.23 2.95 9.29
C VAL A 95 -5.60 3.27 10.75
N VAL A 96 -6.79 2.84 11.15
CA VAL A 96 -7.27 2.85 12.52
C VAL A 96 -7.70 1.44 12.91
N VAL A 97 -7.13 0.90 13.97
CA VAL A 97 -7.50 -0.41 14.52
C VAL A 97 -8.58 -0.22 15.59
N GLN A 98 -9.73 -0.87 15.40
CA GLN A 98 -10.90 -0.77 16.28
C GLN A 98 -11.14 -2.03 17.12
N GLN A 99 -10.60 -3.18 16.71
CA GLN A 99 -10.83 -4.48 17.35
C GLN A 99 -9.50 -5.23 17.54
N ASP A 100 -9.50 -6.24 18.42
CA ASP A 100 -8.35 -7.11 18.62
C ASP A 100 -8.03 -7.88 17.33
N LEU A 101 -6.78 -7.78 16.90
CA LEU A 101 -6.27 -8.42 15.68
C LEU A 101 -5.57 -9.74 15.96
N SER A 102 -5.37 -10.12 17.23
CA SER A 102 -4.73 -11.37 17.64
C SER A 102 -5.34 -12.62 16.97
N PRO A 103 -6.67 -12.74 16.73
CA PRO A 103 -7.23 -13.91 16.07
C PRO A 103 -6.75 -14.12 14.62
N LEU A 104 -6.18 -13.11 13.96
CA LEU A 104 -5.56 -13.26 12.63
C LEU A 104 -4.43 -14.32 12.66
N TRP A 105 -3.74 -14.49 13.79
CA TRP A 105 -2.56 -15.37 13.86
C TRP A 105 -2.92 -16.84 13.70
N SER A 106 -4.12 -17.19 14.14
CA SER A 106 -4.69 -18.54 14.07
C SER A 106 -5.27 -18.88 12.71
N ILE A 107 -5.38 -17.91 11.78
CA ILE A 107 -5.87 -18.17 10.43
C ILE A 107 -4.88 -19.06 9.68
N LYS A 108 -5.40 -20.20 9.19
CA LYS A 108 -4.69 -21.08 8.27
C LYS A 108 -4.82 -20.50 6.86
N MET A 109 -3.71 -20.04 6.29
CA MET A 109 -3.69 -19.48 4.93
C MET A 109 -3.44 -20.54 3.84
N PHE A 110 -3.39 -21.82 4.20
CA PHE A 110 -3.29 -22.96 3.27
C PHE A 110 -2.13 -22.82 2.26
N GLY A 111 -0.96 -22.43 2.74
CA GLY A 111 0.23 -22.21 1.93
C GLY A 111 0.21 -20.91 1.12
N MET A 112 -0.83 -20.08 1.19
CA MET A 112 -0.83 -18.75 0.57
C MET A 112 0.06 -17.78 1.35
N VAL A 113 0.66 -16.84 0.64
CA VAL A 113 1.64 -15.89 1.22
C VAL A 113 0.94 -14.68 1.86
N ASN A 114 -0.12 -14.18 1.24
CA ASN A 114 -0.78 -12.93 1.66
C ASN A 114 -2.22 -13.20 2.09
N GLY A 115 -2.59 -12.87 3.32
CA GLY A 115 -3.97 -12.73 3.77
C GLY A 115 -4.44 -11.30 3.55
N ALA A 116 -5.45 -11.10 2.70
CA ALA A 116 -5.97 -9.77 2.39
C ALA A 116 -7.49 -9.77 2.20
N VAL A 117 -8.11 -8.61 2.43
CA VAL A 117 -9.53 -8.40 2.09
C VAL A 117 -9.64 -7.98 0.62
N GLU A 118 -10.54 -8.63 -0.10
CA GLU A 118 -10.81 -8.32 -1.51
C GLU A 118 -11.59 -7.00 -1.70
N THR A 119 -11.45 -6.40 -2.87
CA THR A 119 -12.00 -5.07 -3.20
C THR A 119 -13.02 -5.09 -4.34
N CYS A 120 -13.41 -6.25 -4.86
CA CYS A 120 -14.39 -6.33 -5.94
C CYS A 120 -15.77 -5.80 -5.55
N THR A 121 -16.12 -5.82 -4.28
CA THR A 121 -17.36 -5.22 -3.79
C THR A 121 -17.32 -3.69 -3.87
N LEU A 122 -16.12 -3.08 -3.90
CA LEU A 122 -15.90 -1.64 -4.03
C LEU A 122 -15.71 -1.27 -5.50
N LYS A 123 -16.78 -0.88 -6.18
CA LYS A 123 -16.77 -0.47 -7.61
C LYS A 123 -16.16 -1.52 -8.56
N SER A 124 -16.26 -2.82 -8.24
CA SER A 124 -15.74 -3.90 -9.11
C SER A 124 -14.26 -3.76 -9.45
N LYS A 125 -13.43 -3.33 -8.49
CA LYS A 125 -11.97 -3.28 -8.68
C LYS A 125 -11.43 -4.69 -8.90
N ARG A 126 -11.21 -5.02 -10.17
CA ARG A 126 -10.63 -6.27 -10.65
C ARG A 126 -9.24 -5.98 -11.22
N LEU A 127 -8.48 -7.01 -11.56
CA LEU A 127 -7.16 -6.82 -12.17
C LEU A 127 -7.21 -5.96 -13.44
N SER A 128 -8.31 -6.00 -14.22
CA SER A 128 -8.51 -5.14 -15.39
C SER A 128 -8.52 -3.64 -15.09
N SER A 129 -8.79 -3.25 -13.83
CA SER A 129 -8.71 -1.86 -13.39
C SER A 129 -7.28 -1.38 -13.13
N TYR A 130 -6.31 -2.29 -13.06
CA TYR A 130 -4.93 -2.01 -12.66
C TYR A 130 -3.90 -2.35 -13.73
N LEU A 131 -4.18 -3.35 -14.57
CA LEU A 131 -3.24 -3.88 -15.56
C LEU A 131 -3.76 -3.65 -16.98
N ASN A 132 -2.82 -3.43 -17.91
CA ASN A 132 -3.12 -3.27 -19.32
C ASN A 132 -3.30 -4.64 -20.01
N PHE A 133 -4.54 -5.12 -20.08
CA PHE A 133 -4.88 -6.41 -20.71
C PHE A 133 -4.77 -6.42 -22.25
N THR A 134 -4.52 -5.29 -22.89
CA THR A 134 -4.16 -5.27 -24.33
C THR A 134 -2.73 -5.78 -24.55
N HIS A 135 -1.87 -5.73 -23.52
CA HIS A 135 -0.51 -6.20 -23.59
C HIS A 135 -0.44 -7.75 -23.48
N PRO A 136 0.20 -8.46 -24.43
CA PRO A 136 0.23 -9.93 -24.46
C PRO A 136 0.80 -10.57 -23.19
N LEU A 137 1.82 -9.94 -22.58
CA LEU A 137 2.41 -10.44 -21.34
C LEU A 137 1.41 -10.44 -20.17
N ILE A 138 0.50 -9.46 -20.10
CA ILE A 138 -0.53 -9.41 -19.06
C ILE A 138 -1.64 -10.41 -19.34
N SER A 139 -2.20 -10.41 -20.56
CA SER A 139 -3.33 -11.28 -20.90
C SER A 139 -2.98 -12.77 -20.88
N LYS A 140 -1.70 -13.13 -21.11
CA LYS A 140 -1.21 -14.52 -21.00
C LYS A 140 -1.06 -15.00 -19.56
N ASN A 141 -0.75 -14.11 -18.61
CA ASN A 141 -0.40 -14.50 -17.23
C ASN A 141 -1.51 -14.24 -16.21
N PHE A 142 -2.45 -13.34 -16.51
CA PHE A 142 -3.49 -12.91 -15.57
C PHE A 142 -4.88 -13.02 -16.19
N SER A 143 -5.89 -13.14 -15.33
CA SER A 143 -7.29 -13.01 -15.75
C SER A 143 -7.80 -11.59 -15.46
N PRO A 144 -8.46 -10.92 -16.43
CA PRO A 144 -9.04 -9.60 -16.21
C PRO A 144 -10.18 -9.63 -15.19
N ARG A 145 -10.77 -10.82 -14.96
CA ARG A 145 -11.86 -11.01 -14.02
C ARG A 145 -11.38 -11.32 -12.60
N SER A 146 -10.10 -11.60 -12.38
CA SER A 146 -9.58 -11.89 -11.04
C SER A 146 -9.80 -10.71 -10.11
N CYS A 147 -10.17 -11.01 -8.88
CA CYS A 147 -10.46 -9.98 -7.91
C CYS A 147 -9.18 -9.31 -7.42
N ALA A 148 -9.20 -7.97 -7.30
CA ALA A 148 -8.13 -7.26 -6.64
C ALA A 148 -8.36 -7.25 -5.12
N TRP A 149 -7.28 -7.19 -4.36
CA TRP A 149 -7.27 -6.85 -2.94
C TRP A 149 -6.53 -5.51 -2.76
N ALA A 150 -6.48 -4.96 -1.55
CA ALA A 150 -5.72 -3.75 -1.27
C ALA A 150 -4.68 -3.98 -0.19
N PHE A 151 -3.59 -3.22 -0.28
CA PHE A 151 -2.76 -3.01 0.90
C PHE A 151 -3.51 -2.16 1.94
N GLY A 152 -3.09 -2.27 3.20
CA GLY A 152 -3.61 -1.49 4.32
C GLY A 152 -3.56 -2.30 5.60
N MET A 153 -4.13 -3.50 5.55
CA MET A 153 -3.92 -4.54 6.54
C MET A 153 -3.69 -5.85 5.78
N ASN A 154 -2.49 -6.42 5.93
CA ASN A 154 -2.14 -7.67 5.25
C ASN A 154 -1.47 -8.62 6.22
N LEU A 155 -1.84 -9.88 6.16
CA LEU A 155 -1.15 -10.94 6.90
C LEU A 155 -0.18 -11.66 5.98
N PHE A 156 1.12 -11.47 6.18
CA PHE A 156 2.15 -12.12 5.37
C PHE A 156 2.74 -13.34 6.09
N ASP A 157 2.71 -14.49 5.43
CA ASP A 157 3.49 -15.67 5.83
C ASP A 157 4.88 -15.58 5.19
N LEU A 158 5.88 -15.27 6.00
CA LEU A 158 7.24 -15.06 5.52
C LEU A 158 7.96 -16.39 5.22
N LYS A 159 7.51 -17.52 5.76
CA LYS A 159 8.04 -18.83 5.37
C LYS A 159 7.63 -19.14 3.94
N GLU A 160 6.34 -19.05 3.64
CA GLU A 160 5.81 -19.26 2.30
C GLU A 160 6.35 -18.22 1.32
N TRP A 161 6.49 -16.96 1.75
CA TRP A 161 7.11 -15.91 0.93
C TRP A 161 8.51 -16.30 0.46
N LYS A 162 9.37 -16.74 1.40
CA LYS A 162 10.74 -17.17 1.10
C LYS A 162 10.75 -18.40 0.21
N GLN A 163 9.92 -19.41 0.50
CA GLN A 163 9.83 -20.64 -0.29
C GLN A 163 9.39 -20.38 -1.74
N LYS A 164 8.44 -19.47 -1.94
CA LYS A 164 7.89 -19.12 -3.26
C LYS A 164 8.60 -17.95 -3.93
N ASN A 165 9.59 -17.37 -3.24
CA ASN A 165 10.42 -16.28 -3.71
C ASN A 165 9.62 -15.08 -4.26
N ILE A 166 8.60 -14.63 -3.52
CA ILE A 166 7.72 -13.54 -3.97
C ILE A 166 8.49 -12.24 -4.25
N THR A 167 9.57 -11.97 -3.52
CA THR A 167 10.44 -10.80 -3.76
C THR A 167 11.04 -10.84 -5.18
N ALA A 168 11.51 -12.01 -5.64
CA ALA A 168 12.03 -12.16 -7.00
C ALA A 168 10.93 -12.05 -8.07
N ILE A 169 9.73 -12.55 -7.80
CA ILE A 169 8.58 -12.38 -8.71
C ILE A 169 8.21 -10.90 -8.83
N TYR A 170 8.23 -10.18 -7.71
CA TYR A 170 8.06 -8.73 -7.68
C TYR A 170 9.14 -8.02 -8.52
N HIS A 171 10.41 -8.39 -8.36
CA HIS A 171 11.51 -7.85 -9.18
C HIS A 171 11.29 -8.06 -10.66
N TYR A 172 10.95 -9.30 -11.05
CA TYR A 172 10.65 -9.64 -12.44
C TYR A 172 9.59 -8.72 -13.03
N TRP A 173 8.45 -8.56 -12.35
CA TRP A 173 7.37 -7.71 -12.86
C TRP A 173 7.75 -6.23 -12.93
N GLN A 174 8.55 -5.72 -11.98
CA GLN A 174 9.06 -4.34 -12.06
C GLN A 174 9.96 -4.13 -13.28
N GLU A 175 10.83 -5.10 -13.60
CA GLU A 175 11.69 -5.03 -14.79
C GLU A 175 10.87 -5.13 -16.09
N GLN A 176 9.86 -6.00 -16.14
CA GLN A 176 8.97 -6.10 -17.30
C GLN A 176 8.15 -4.83 -17.51
N ASN A 177 7.88 -4.05 -16.47
CA ASN A 177 7.14 -2.78 -16.55
C ASN A 177 8.04 -1.54 -16.57
N LYS A 178 9.34 -1.66 -16.90
CA LYS A 178 10.27 -0.52 -16.94
C LYS A 178 9.83 0.62 -17.88
N ASP A 179 9.07 0.29 -18.93
CA ASP A 179 8.52 1.24 -19.91
C ASP A 179 7.07 1.65 -19.62
N ARG A 180 6.52 1.21 -18.48
CA ARG A 180 5.17 1.52 -17.98
C ARG A 180 4.02 1.07 -18.87
N LYS A 181 4.26 0.14 -19.79
CA LYS A 181 3.20 -0.38 -20.69
C LYS A 181 2.28 -1.41 -20.05
N LEU A 182 2.73 -2.10 -19.00
CA LEU A 182 1.94 -3.13 -18.30
C LEU A 182 0.99 -2.50 -17.28
N TRP A 183 1.44 -1.45 -16.58
CA TRP A 183 0.61 -0.55 -15.77
C TRP A 183 1.33 0.79 -15.58
N GLN A 184 0.56 1.84 -15.32
CA GLN A 184 1.10 3.20 -15.31
C GLN A 184 1.77 3.57 -13.98
N LEU A 185 1.09 3.34 -12.84
CA LEU A 185 1.52 3.85 -11.54
C LEU A 185 1.12 3.01 -10.34
N GLY A 186 1.83 3.28 -9.25
CA GLY A 186 1.55 2.77 -7.92
C GLY A 186 2.12 1.37 -7.67
N THR A 187 2.14 1.00 -6.40
CA THR A 187 2.60 -0.33 -5.94
C THR A 187 1.48 -1.37 -5.97
N MET A 188 0.21 -0.94 -6.08
CA MET A 188 -0.92 -1.86 -6.10
C MET A 188 -0.87 -2.84 -7.28
N PRO A 189 -0.66 -2.41 -8.55
CA PRO A 189 -0.54 -3.37 -9.66
C PRO A 189 0.63 -4.34 -9.45
N ALA A 190 1.78 -3.85 -8.95
CA ALA A 190 2.94 -4.70 -8.66
C ALA A 190 2.66 -5.73 -7.56
N GLY A 191 1.86 -5.38 -6.54
CA GLY A 191 1.40 -6.35 -5.55
C GLY A 191 0.40 -7.37 -6.13
N LEU A 192 -0.54 -6.92 -6.95
CA LEU A 192 -1.50 -7.83 -7.58
C LEU A 192 -0.81 -8.84 -8.52
N THR A 193 0.25 -8.44 -9.21
CA THR A 193 1.03 -9.34 -10.08
C THR A 193 1.95 -10.26 -9.27
N ALA A 194 2.66 -9.74 -8.27
CA ALA A 194 3.60 -10.53 -7.46
C ALA A 194 2.91 -11.60 -6.61
N PHE A 195 1.72 -11.32 -6.07
CA PHE A 195 0.96 -12.24 -5.22
C PHE A 195 -0.21 -12.91 -5.95
N TYR A 196 -0.21 -12.91 -7.28
CA TYR A 196 -1.26 -13.55 -8.05
C TYR A 196 -1.33 -15.05 -7.74
N ASN A 197 -2.52 -15.55 -7.40
CA ASN A 197 -2.74 -16.91 -6.88
C ASN A 197 -1.95 -17.26 -5.59
N GLN A 198 -1.45 -16.26 -4.86
CA GLN A 198 -0.75 -16.41 -3.58
C GLN A 198 -1.46 -15.68 -2.43
N THR A 199 -2.74 -15.36 -2.62
CA THR A 199 -3.53 -14.58 -1.66
C THR A 199 -4.68 -15.41 -1.08
N TYR A 200 -4.73 -15.52 0.24
CA TYR A 200 -5.86 -16.03 1.00
C TYR A 200 -6.85 -14.88 1.29
N LEU A 201 -8.13 -15.11 1.00
CA LEU A 201 -9.16 -14.09 1.19
C LEU A 201 -9.59 -14.03 2.66
N LEU A 202 -9.27 -12.92 3.32
CA LEU A 202 -9.77 -12.62 4.66
C LEU A 202 -11.22 -12.17 4.59
N HIS A 203 -11.98 -12.51 5.64
CA HIS A 203 -13.36 -12.03 5.77
C HIS A 203 -13.41 -10.50 5.76
N ARG A 204 -14.42 -9.93 5.09
CA ARG A 204 -14.58 -8.48 4.88
C ARG A 204 -14.63 -7.64 6.16
N SER A 205 -14.93 -8.23 7.31
CA SER A 205 -14.92 -7.52 8.59
C SER A 205 -13.52 -7.17 9.07
N TRP A 206 -12.46 -7.78 8.52
CA TRP A 206 -11.10 -7.49 8.97
C TRP A 206 -10.61 -6.10 8.56
N GLN A 207 -10.98 -5.64 7.35
CA GLN A 207 -10.56 -4.35 6.85
C GLN A 207 -11.67 -3.70 6.02
N LEU A 208 -11.99 -2.46 6.35
CA LEU A 208 -12.85 -1.59 5.55
C LEU A 208 -12.02 -0.50 4.89
N LEU A 209 -12.19 -0.37 3.59
CA LEU A 209 -11.46 0.57 2.74
C LEU A 209 -12.34 1.77 2.36
N ALA A 210 -11.72 2.69 1.64
CA ALA A 210 -12.31 3.82 0.92
C ALA A 210 -12.72 5.01 1.79
N LEU A 211 -12.34 5.07 3.06
CA LEU A 211 -12.67 6.21 3.93
C LEU A 211 -11.98 7.50 3.48
N GLY A 212 -10.91 7.42 2.66
CA GLY A 212 -10.24 8.59 2.10
C GLY A 212 -10.77 9.04 0.72
N TYR A 213 -11.83 8.42 0.18
CA TYR A 213 -12.41 8.84 -1.12
C TYR A 213 -13.88 8.50 -1.38
N ASN A 214 -14.55 7.72 -0.54
CA ASN A 214 -15.93 7.28 -0.76
C ASN A 214 -16.86 7.75 0.37
N PRO A 215 -17.61 8.86 0.21
CA PRO A 215 -18.56 9.31 1.22
C PRO A 215 -19.78 8.38 1.37
N GLY A 216 -19.96 7.39 0.49
CA GLY A 216 -21.07 6.44 0.55
C GLY A 216 -20.87 5.26 1.53
N VAL A 217 -19.72 5.16 2.21
CA VAL A 217 -19.48 4.08 3.19
C VAL A 217 -20.42 4.25 4.38
N LYS A 218 -21.16 3.18 4.73
CA LYS A 218 -22.17 3.24 5.80
C LYS A 218 -21.53 3.13 7.17
N HIS A 219 -22.01 3.91 8.14
CA HIS A 219 -21.60 3.81 9.55
C HIS A 219 -21.72 2.39 10.12
N SER A 220 -22.73 1.62 9.70
CA SER A 220 -22.90 0.23 10.13
C SER A 220 -21.79 -0.70 9.63
N GLU A 221 -21.14 -0.40 8.50
CA GLU A 221 -19.97 -1.14 8.03
C GLU A 221 -18.72 -0.71 8.80
N ILE A 222 -18.57 0.59 9.05
CA ILE A 222 -17.45 1.16 9.83
C ILE A 222 -17.42 0.54 11.24
N ASN A 223 -18.56 0.48 11.92
CA ASN A 223 -18.64 -0.06 13.27
C ASN A 223 -18.34 -1.57 13.35
N LYS A 224 -18.51 -2.31 12.24
CA LYS A 224 -18.26 -3.77 12.18
C LYS A 224 -16.83 -4.12 11.81
N ALA A 225 -16.08 -3.19 11.21
CA ALA A 225 -14.76 -3.45 10.70
C ALA A 225 -13.68 -3.40 11.80
N ALA A 226 -12.76 -4.35 11.79
CA ALA A 226 -11.63 -4.40 12.72
C ALA A 226 -10.59 -3.33 12.41
N VAL A 227 -10.29 -3.11 11.12
CA VAL A 227 -9.39 -2.05 10.66
C VAL A 227 -10.12 -1.13 9.68
N LEU A 228 -10.01 0.17 9.91
CA LEU A 228 -10.48 1.22 9.00
C LEU A 228 -9.29 1.77 8.23
N HIS A 229 -9.39 1.81 6.91
CA HIS A 229 -8.33 2.34 6.06
C HIS A 229 -8.78 3.64 5.40
N TYR A 230 -8.10 4.74 5.71
CA TYR A 230 -8.31 6.04 5.08
C TYR A 230 -7.56 6.16 3.74
N ASN A 231 -7.47 5.06 2.98
CA ASN A 231 -6.86 5.08 1.66
C ASN A 231 -7.59 6.05 0.74
N GLY A 232 -6.83 6.86 0.00
CA GLY A 232 -7.34 7.99 -0.76
C GLY A 232 -6.68 9.31 -0.37
N ASN A 233 -7.20 10.41 -0.90
CA ASN A 233 -6.61 11.75 -0.72
C ASN A 233 -7.27 12.53 0.43
N TYR A 234 -8.51 12.23 0.79
CA TYR A 234 -9.28 12.97 1.80
C TYR A 234 -9.01 12.39 3.20
N LYS A 235 -7.78 12.54 3.67
CA LYS A 235 -7.32 12.03 4.98
C LYS A 235 -7.99 12.77 6.14
N PRO A 236 -8.24 12.11 7.28
CA PRO A 236 -9.00 12.69 8.40
C PRO A 236 -8.30 13.87 9.09
N TRP A 237 -6.97 13.95 8.96
CA TRP A 237 -6.15 15.07 9.46
C TRP A 237 -6.02 16.25 8.49
N LEU A 238 -6.75 16.24 7.37
CA LEU A 238 -6.77 17.34 6.40
C LEU A 238 -8.10 18.10 6.47
N ASP A 239 -8.09 19.36 6.07
CA ASP A 239 -9.31 20.18 5.97
C ASP A 239 -10.30 19.61 4.96
N LEU A 240 -9.78 18.98 3.91
CA LEU A 240 -10.57 18.33 2.86
C LEU A 240 -11.11 16.94 3.27
N ALA A 241 -10.93 16.50 4.52
CA ALA A 241 -11.41 15.18 4.92
C ALA A 241 -12.92 15.02 4.69
N ILE A 242 -13.34 13.78 4.50
CA ILE A 242 -14.76 13.44 4.53
C ILE A 242 -15.25 13.56 5.98
N THR A 243 -15.96 14.65 6.30
CA THR A 243 -16.29 15.06 7.67
C THR A 243 -16.92 13.96 8.51
N GLN A 244 -17.87 13.19 7.96
CA GLN A 244 -18.54 12.10 8.68
C GLN A 244 -17.62 10.96 9.12
N PHE A 245 -16.40 10.85 8.56
CA PHE A 245 -15.42 9.83 8.95
C PHE A 245 -14.32 10.34 9.88
N LYS A 246 -14.22 11.66 10.10
CA LYS A 246 -13.23 12.25 11.03
C LYS A 246 -13.33 11.69 12.46
N PRO A 247 -14.53 11.54 13.07
CA PRO A 247 -14.64 11.09 14.47
C PRO A 247 -14.02 9.74 14.78
N TYR A 248 -13.94 8.84 13.78
CA TYR A 248 -13.35 7.52 13.95
C TYR A 248 -11.82 7.56 14.10
N TRP A 249 -11.16 8.61 13.61
CA TRP A 249 -9.73 8.86 13.78
C TRP A 249 -9.44 9.84 14.93
N SER A 250 -10.16 10.96 15.00
CA SER A 250 -9.88 12.03 15.97
C SER A 250 -9.97 11.59 17.42
N LYS A 251 -10.80 10.59 17.74
CA LYS A 251 -10.89 10.02 19.09
C LYS A 251 -9.57 9.41 19.62
N TYR A 252 -8.61 9.13 18.74
CA TYR A 252 -7.28 8.61 19.11
C TYR A 252 -6.19 9.70 19.12
N VAL A 253 -6.54 10.95 18.83
CA VAL A 253 -5.59 12.07 18.77
C VAL A 253 -5.58 12.78 20.11
N THR A 254 -4.42 12.84 20.75
CA THR A 254 -4.23 13.57 22.02
C THR A 254 -4.13 15.08 21.76
N HIS A 255 -5.21 15.82 22.01
CA HIS A 255 -5.33 17.26 21.74
C HIS A 255 -4.22 18.13 22.35
N ASN A 256 -3.72 17.77 23.53
CA ASN A 256 -2.70 18.55 24.25
C ASN A 256 -1.26 18.14 23.88
N SER A 257 -1.09 17.32 22.84
CA SER A 257 0.24 16.92 22.39
C SER A 257 0.94 18.12 21.75
N PRO A 258 2.17 18.48 22.19
CA PRO A 258 2.93 19.57 21.57
C PRO A 258 3.21 19.33 20.09
N TYR A 259 3.15 18.07 19.63
CA TYR A 259 3.31 17.71 18.22
C TYR A 259 2.13 18.16 17.35
N PHE A 260 0.94 18.35 17.92
CA PHE A 260 -0.28 18.70 17.18
C PHE A 260 -0.65 20.18 17.27
N HIS A 261 -0.04 20.95 18.19
CA HIS A 261 -0.31 22.38 18.35
C HIS A 261 -0.08 23.19 17.06
N ASN A 262 0.88 22.78 16.23
CA ASN A 262 1.20 23.46 14.97
C ASN A 262 0.49 22.85 13.75
N CYS A 263 -0.33 21.81 13.93
CA CYS A 263 -0.91 21.06 12.82
C CYS A 263 -2.30 21.54 12.36
N ASN A 264 -2.85 22.62 12.94
CA ASN A 264 -4.19 23.15 12.62
C ASN A 264 -5.26 22.06 12.47
N LEU A 265 -5.24 21.05 13.35
CA LEU A 265 -6.19 19.95 13.27
C LEU A 265 -7.58 20.46 13.70
N HIS A 266 -8.46 20.68 12.73
CA HIS A 266 -9.90 20.91 12.97
C HIS A 266 -10.56 19.57 13.30
N LEU A 267 -10.51 19.21 14.58
CA LEU A 267 -11.00 17.95 15.18
C LEU A 267 -12.48 18.03 15.55
#